data_AF-A0A359H941-F1
#
_entry.id   AF-A0A359H941-F1
#
_cell.length_a   1.000
_cell.length_b   1.000
_cell.length_c   1.000
_cell.angle_alpha   90.00
_cell.angle_beta   90.00
_cell.angle_gamma   90.00
#
_symmetry.space_group_name_H-M   'P 1'
#
loop_
_entity.id
_entity.type
_entity.pdbx_description
1 polymer ?
#
loop_
_entity_poly.entity_id
_entity_poly.type
_entity_poly.pdbx_seq_one_letter_code
_entity_poly.pdbx_strand_id
1 'polypeptide(L)'
;MKDEELKKRKNEIFSLIAKDKFLAAAEKLIALEYTWSKEIFSEWRRNRTKEEKELADQAYHYEEDYFQDMLLNEYKDPYVCSTEMEDGTWEEVKANIFSYSHILDTWIFKLEEIEDCCSQCVGARKTITIDPAQISAGEDLDLTLLHELIHAFEFIMPDTHKQYVTLRLFQKLEPLIPGLLDKIEADLHTQSSEHTLLFLLKSLDLDLRLNKPPGTIYSHNIGNPDLL
;
A
#
# COMPACT_ATOMS: atom_id res chain seq x y z
N MET A 1 18.63 -14.32 -10.68
CA MET A 1 19.39 -14.08 -11.93
C MET A 1 20.85 -13.98 -11.55
N LYS A 2 21.74 -14.64 -12.30
CA LYS A 2 23.18 -14.57 -12.01
C LYS A 2 23.73 -13.17 -12.30
N ASP A 3 24.68 -12.69 -11.52
CA ASP A 3 25.25 -11.33 -11.63
C ASP A 3 25.75 -10.99 -13.05
N GLU A 4 26.32 -11.96 -13.76
CA GLU A 4 26.78 -11.77 -15.14
C GLU A 4 25.64 -11.51 -16.13
N GLU A 5 24.48 -12.15 -15.93
CA GLU A 5 23.31 -11.95 -16.80
C GLU A 5 22.66 -10.59 -16.54
N LEU A 6 22.56 -10.18 -15.27
CA LEU A 6 22.08 -8.84 -14.90
C LEU A 6 22.98 -7.76 -15.50
N LYS A 7 24.31 -7.92 -15.40
CA LYS A 7 25.29 -6.99 -15.96
C LYS A 7 25.16 -6.89 -17.48
N LYS A 8 24.95 -8.02 -18.18
CA LYS A 8 24.71 -8.04 -19.63
C LYS A 8 23.44 -7.28 -20.00
N ARG A 9 22.32 -7.54 -19.32
CA ARG A 9 21.03 -6.86 -19.58
C ARG A 9 21.11 -5.35 -19.31
N LYS A 10 21.81 -4.92 -18.26
CA LYS A 10 22.07 -3.49 -17.98
C LYS A 10 22.88 -2.83 -19.11
N ASN A 11 23.95 -3.49 -19.57
CA ASN A 11 24.77 -2.97 -20.67
C ASN A 11 23.98 -2.81 -21.99
N GLU A 12 23.04 -3.72 -22.27
CA GLU A 12 22.14 -3.59 -23.43
C GLU A 12 21.24 -2.36 -23.31
N ILE A 13 20.68 -2.08 -22.12
CA ILE A 13 19.85 -0.90 -21.86
C ILE A 13 20.68 0.37 -22.05
N PHE A 14 21.88 0.46 -21.47
CA PHE A 14 22.77 1.61 -21.65
C PHE A 14 23.16 1.82 -23.12
N SER A 15 23.37 0.74 -23.89
CA SER A 15 23.66 0.85 -25.32
C SER A 15 22.47 1.41 -26.11
N LEU A 16 21.22 1.12 -25.71
CA LEU A 16 20.03 1.70 -26.33
C LEU A 16 19.87 3.17 -26.00
N ILE A 17 20.11 3.55 -24.74
CA ILE A 17 20.10 4.95 -24.29
C ILE A 17 21.15 5.76 -25.06
N ALA A 18 22.37 5.25 -25.20
CA ALA A 18 23.45 5.90 -25.95
C ALA A 18 23.18 6.03 -27.47
N LYS A 19 22.12 5.37 -27.98
CA LYS A 19 21.67 5.45 -29.38
C LYS A 19 20.33 6.19 -29.50
N ASP A 20 19.91 6.92 -28.47
CA ASP A 20 18.65 7.66 -28.37
C ASP A 20 17.39 6.79 -28.56
N LYS A 21 17.49 5.49 -28.26
CA LYS A 21 16.37 4.53 -28.35
C LYS A 21 15.64 4.38 -27.02
N PHE A 22 15.09 5.48 -26.51
CA PHE A 22 14.51 5.55 -25.16
C PHE A 22 13.33 4.59 -24.93
N LEU A 23 12.41 4.47 -25.88
CA LEU A 23 11.26 3.56 -25.73
C LEU A 23 11.70 2.10 -25.59
N ALA A 24 12.60 1.65 -26.46
CA ALA A 24 13.14 0.28 -26.39
C ALA A 24 13.98 0.05 -25.12
N ALA A 25 14.67 1.08 -24.63
CA ALA A 25 15.38 1.02 -23.35
C ALA A 25 14.40 0.90 -22.18
N ALA A 26 13.29 1.65 -22.19
CA ALA A 26 12.25 1.58 -21.17
C ALA A 26 11.57 0.21 -21.15
N GLU A 27 11.18 -0.33 -22.30
CA GLU A 27 10.60 -1.68 -22.41
C GLU A 27 11.53 -2.75 -21.83
N LYS A 28 12.84 -2.68 -22.12
CA LYS A 28 13.83 -3.60 -21.56
C LYS A 28 14.03 -3.40 -20.06
N LEU A 29 13.98 -2.18 -19.56
CA LEU A 29 14.08 -1.88 -18.13
C LEU A 29 12.89 -2.47 -17.38
N ILE A 30 11.67 -2.25 -17.88
CA ILE A 30 10.43 -2.83 -17.32
C ILE A 30 10.50 -4.36 -17.30
N ALA A 31 10.93 -4.98 -18.41
CA ALA A 31 11.07 -6.43 -18.48
C ALA A 31 12.13 -6.97 -17.50
N LEU A 32 13.24 -6.23 -17.32
CA LEU A 32 14.29 -6.57 -16.37
C LEU A 32 13.79 -6.49 -14.92
N GLU A 33 13.12 -5.40 -14.57
CA GLU A 33 12.52 -5.18 -13.25
C GLU A 33 11.48 -6.25 -12.92
N TYR A 34 10.58 -6.55 -13.86
CA TYR A 34 9.58 -7.60 -13.69
C TYR A 34 10.22 -8.98 -13.47
N THR A 35 11.22 -9.33 -14.28
CA THR A 35 11.92 -10.62 -14.15
C THR A 35 12.64 -10.71 -12.81
N TRP A 36 13.35 -9.65 -12.42
CA TRP A 36 14.09 -9.62 -11.16
C TRP A 36 13.15 -9.71 -9.97
N SER A 37 12.08 -8.89 -9.92
CA SER A 37 11.09 -8.92 -8.83
C SER A 37 10.46 -10.31 -8.68
N LYS A 38 10.11 -10.96 -9.80
CA LYS A 38 9.57 -12.32 -9.80
C LYS A 38 10.55 -13.35 -9.23
N GLU A 39 11.84 -13.21 -9.54
CA GLU A 39 12.87 -14.10 -9.02
C GLU A 39 13.12 -13.90 -7.53
N ILE A 40 13.22 -12.66 -7.04
CA ILE A 40 13.36 -12.36 -5.61
C ILE A 40 12.18 -12.95 -4.84
N PHE A 41 10.95 -12.67 -5.29
CA PHE A 41 9.76 -13.22 -4.65
C PHE A 41 9.76 -14.75 -4.67
N SER A 42 10.14 -15.37 -5.79
CA SER A 42 10.23 -16.84 -5.89
C SER A 42 11.28 -17.43 -4.97
N GLU A 43 12.40 -16.74 -4.77
CA GLU A 43 13.47 -17.14 -3.86
C GLU A 43 13.03 -17.04 -2.40
N TRP A 44 12.49 -15.89 -2.00
CA TRP A 44 11.87 -15.73 -0.68
C TRP A 44 10.81 -16.80 -0.44
N ARG A 45 9.88 -17.01 -1.39
CA ARG A 45 8.81 -18.01 -1.25
C ARG A 45 9.33 -19.43 -1.01
N ARG A 46 10.51 -19.77 -1.50
CA ARG A 46 11.16 -21.09 -1.29
C ARG A 46 11.95 -21.18 0.00
N ASN A 47 12.55 -20.06 0.43
CA ASN A 47 13.54 -20.03 1.50
C ASN A 47 13.04 -19.40 2.81
N ARG A 48 11.87 -18.75 2.79
CA ARG A 48 11.27 -18.07 3.95
C ARG A 48 11.14 -19.00 5.15
N THR A 49 11.25 -18.41 6.34
CA THR A 49 11.04 -19.13 7.59
C THR A 49 9.57 -19.51 7.77
N LYS A 50 9.29 -20.32 8.80
CA LYS A 50 7.91 -20.66 9.16
C LYS A 50 7.15 -19.42 9.61
N GLU A 51 7.82 -18.58 10.39
CA GLU A 51 7.29 -17.36 10.99
C GLU A 51 7.01 -16.30 9.93
N GLU A 52 7.90 -16.13 8.93
CA GLU A 52 7.65 -15.23 7.79
C GLU A 52 6.48 -15.70 6.92
N LYS A 53 6.30 -17.02 6.78
CA LYS A 53 5.13 -17.57 6.09
C LYS A 53 3.85 -17.28 6.88
N GLU A 54 3.87 -17.46 8.20
CA GLU A 54 2.72 -17.17 9.08
C GLU A 54 2.35 -15.69 9.03
N LEU A 55 3.35 -14.79 9.05
CA LEU A 55 3.15 -13.36 8.87
C LEU A 55 2.49 -13.02 7.52
N ALA A 56 2.95 -13.65 6.44
CA ALA A 56 2.35 -13.48 5.11
C ALA A 56 0.92 -14.03 5.05
N ASP A 57 0.66 -15.20 5.63
CA ASP A 57 -0.67 -15.81 5.67
C ASP A 57 -1.66 -14.92 6.45
N GLN A 58 -1.21 -14.32 7.56
CA GLN A 58 -1.98 -13.35 8.33
C GLN A 58 -2.27 -12.08 7.54
N ALA A 59 -1.28 -11.57 6.79
CA ALA A 59 -1.48 -10.41 5.92
C ALA A 59 -2.56 -10.65 4.85
N TYR A 60 -2.62 -11.86 4.27
CA TYR A 60 -3.68 -12.21 3.32
C TYR A 60 -5.06 -12.26 3.97
N HIS A 61 -5.16 -12.75 5.21
CA HIS A 61 -6.42 -12.70 5.95
C HIS A 61 -6.85 -11.26 6.23
N TYR A 62 -5.92 -10.37 6.59
CA TYR A 62 -6.23 -8.95 6.78
C TYR A 62 -6.64 -8.27 5.48
N GLU A 63 -6.02 -8.58 4.34
CA GLU A 63 -6.48 -8.08 3.04
C GLU A 63 -7.94 -8.44 2.78
N GLU A 64 -8.30 -9.71 2.99
CA GLU A 64 -9.67 -10.21 2.82
C GLU A 64 -10.65 -9.54 3.79
N ASP A 65 -10.29 -9.46 5.06
CA ASP A 65 -11.19 -8.97 6.10
C ASP A 65 -11.30 -7.45 6.09
N TYR A 66 -10.19 -6.73 5.92
CA TYR A 66 -10.09 -5.33 6.28
C TYR A 66 -9.82 -4.36 5.12
N PHE A 67 -9.31 -4.81 3.96
CA PHE A 67 -8.86 -3.92 2.88
C PHE A 67 -9.71 -4.00 1.59
N GLN A 68 -10.95 -4.48 1.69
CA GLN A 68 -11.85 -4.60 0.52
C GLN A 68 -12.23 -3.26 -0.13
N ASP A 69 -12.23 -2.18 0.65
CA ASP A 69 -12.35 -0.80 0.18
C ASP A 69 -11.14 -0.38 -0.67
N MET A 70 -9.92 -0.75 -0.26
CA MET A 70 -8.68 -0.47 -1.00
C MET A 70 -8.56 -1.33 -2.27
N LEU A 71 -9.22 -2.49 -2.31
CA LEU A 71 -9.39 -3.31 -3.51
C LEU A 71 -10.55 -2.85 -4.42
N LEU A 72 -11.32 -1.86 -3.96
CA LEU A 72 -12.52 -1.32 -4.62
C LEU A 72 -13.64 -2.34 -4.78
N ASN A 73 -13.59 -3.45 -4.04
CA ASN A 73 -14.59 -4.50 -4.07
C ASN A 73 -15.92 -4.05 -3.43
N GLU A 74 -15.87 -3.04 -2.55
CA GLU A 74 -17.03 -2.44 -1.91
C GLU A 74 -17.75 -1.39 -2.78
N TYR A 75 -17.10 -0.89 -3.83
CA TYR A 75 -17.61 0.23 -4.64
C TYR A 75 -18.00 -0.26 -6.04
N LYS A 76 -19.28 -0.61 -6.20
CA LYS A 76 -19.81 -1.19 -7.46
C LYS A 76 -20.73 -0.25 -8.24
N ASP A 77 -21.08 0.89 -7.65
CA ASP A 77 -22.04 1.80 -8.26
C ASP A 77 -21.35 2.70 -9.30
N PRO A 78 -21.84 2.74 -10.56
CA PRO A 78 -21.36 3.69 -11.55
C PRO A 78 -21.63 5.11 -11.07
N TYR A 79 -20.65 6.00 -11.21
CA TYR A 79 -20.85 7.42 -10.97
C TYR A 79 -21.11 8.14 -12.30
N VAL A 80 -21.90 9.21 -12.23
CA VAL A 80 -22.17 10.09 -13.37
C VAL A 80 -21.12 11.19 -13.38
N CYS A 81 -20.41 11.33 -14.49
CA CYS A 81 -19.51 12.45 -14.74
C CYS A 81 -19.81 13.10 -16.09
N SER A 82 -19.50 14.38 -16.24
CA SER A 82 -19.56 15.05 -17.52
C SER A 82 -18.22 14.88 -18.25
N THR A 83 -18.23 14.36 -19.47
CA THR A 83 -17.04 14.29 -20.34
C THR A 83 -17.23 15.17 -21.56
N GLU A 84 -16.13 15.74 -22.04
CA GLU A 84 -16.09 16.39 -23.35
C GLU A 84 -15.91 15.33 -24.44
N MET A 85 -16.76 15.39 -25.45
CA MET A 85 -16.75 14.52 -26.62
C MET A 85 -15.85 15.11 -27.73
N GLU A 86 -15.50 14.32 -28.74
CA GLU A 86 -14.63 14.79 -29.85
C GLU A 86 -15.20 15.99 -30.63
N ASP A 87 -16.51 16.18 -30.60
CA ASP A 87 -17.20 17.31 -31.25
C ASP A 87 -17.31 18.56 -30.34
N GLY A 88 -16.71 18.53 -29.15
CA GLY A 88 -16.72 19.62 -28.16
C GLY A 88 -18.01 19.72 -27.34
N THR A 89 -18.92 18.76 -27.45
CA THR A 89 -20.12 18.69 -26.60
C THR A 89 -19.80 18.03 -25.26
N TRP A 90 -20.59 18.36 -24.23
CA TRP A 90 -20.48 17.75 -22.90
C TRP A 90 -21.63 16.76 -22.72
N GLU A 91 -21.28 15.51 -22.41
CA GLU A 91 -22.27 14.46 -22.13
C GLU A 91 -22.08 13.87 -20.74
N GLU A 92 -23.19 13.52 -20.09
CA GLU A 92 -23.17 12.73 -18.87
C GLU A 92 -22.88 11.26 -19.20
N VAL A 93 -21.78 10.75 -18.68
CA VAL A 93 -21.36 9.37 -18.86
C VAL A 93 -21.35 8.66 -17.52
N LYS A 94 -21.82 7.42 -17.51
CA LYS A 94 -21.66 6.52 -16.38
C LYS A 94 -20.29 5.86 -16.47
N ALA A 95 -19.38 6.28 -15.59
CA ALA A 95 -18.07 5.68 -15.47
C ALA A 95 -18.05 4.66 -14.33
N ASN A 96 -17.43 3.51 -14.59
CA ASN A 96 -17.11 2.54 -13.55
C ASN A 96 -15.65 2.76 -13.14
N ILE A 97 -15.39 2.77 -11.84
CA ILE A 97 -14.06 2.46 -11.34
C ILE A 97 -13.93 0.93 -11.41
N PHE A 98 -12.99 0.45 -12.22
CA PHE A 98 -12.74 -0.98 -12.34
C PHE A 98 -12.06 -1.48 -11.07
N SER A 99 -12.43 -2.69 -10.63
CA SER A 99 -11.78 -3.37 -9.51
C SER A 99 -10.26 -3.41 -9.73
N TYR A 100 -9.50 -3.09 -8.69
CA TYR A 100 -8.06 -3.11 -8.77
C TYR A 100 -7.54 -4.47 -8.28
N SER A 101 -7.06 -5.30 -9.20
CA SER A 101 -6.73 -6.71 -8.92
C SER A 101 -5.28 -6.94 -8.45
N HIS A 102 -4.59 -5.91 -7.97
CA HIS A 102 -3.23 -6.08 -7.48
C HIS A 102 -3.27 -6.45 -6.00
N ILE A 103 -2.91 -7.71 -5.75
CA ILE A 103 -3.03 -8.42 -4.48
C ILE A 103 -1.66 -8.36 -3.76
N LEU A 104 -1.65 -8.52 -2.44
CA LEU A 104 -0.44 -8.73 -1.64
C LEU A 104 0.37 -9.97 -2.05
N ASP A 105 -0.11 -10.80 -2.99
CA ASP A 105 0.47 -12.07 -3.42
C ASP A 105 1.87 -11.98 -4.07
N THR A 106 2.36 -10.76 -4.34
CA THR A 106 3.71 -10.48 -4.82
C THR A 106 4.60 -9.75 -3.81
N TRP A 107 4.10 -9.55 -2.59
CA TRP A 107 4.84 -8.91 -1.51
C TRP A 107 5.67 -9.91 -0.70
N ILE A 108 6.80 -9.43 -0.22
CA ILE A 108 7.78 -10.16 0.57
C ILE A 108 7.62 -9.74 2.03
N PHE A 109 7.44 -10.71 2.92
CA PHE A 109 7.30 -10.49 4.35
C PHE A 109 8.54 -11.02 5.07
N LYS A 110 9.20 -10.16 5.84
CA LYS A 110 10.48 -10.45 6.49
C LYS A 110 10.43 -10.19 7.98
N LEU A 111 11.20 -10.99 8.70
CA LEU A 111 11.45 -10.82 10.13
C LEU A 111 12.94 -10.55 10.32
N GLU A 112 13.31 -9.28 10.35
CA GLU A 112 14.70 -8.80 10.44
C GLU A 112 14.76 -7.63 11.44
N GLU A 113 15.80 -7.59 12.27
CA GLU A 113 16.02 -6.49 13.23
C GLU A 113 16.20 -5.17 12.46
N ILE A 114 15.52 -4.12 12.89
CA ILE A 114 15.57 -2.81 12.24
C ILE A 114 16.06 -1.77 13.23
N GLU A 115 17.09 -1.03 12.83
CA GLU A 115 17.66 0.03 13.66
C GLU A 115 16.64 1.18 13.78
N ASP A 116 16.34 1.58 15.02
CA ASP A 116 15.48 2.72 15.38
C ASP A 116 14.00 2.66 14.93
N CYS A 117 13.50 1.54 14.41
CA CYS A 117 12.06 1.36 14.12
C CYS A 117 11.56 -0.07 14.33
N CYS A 118 10.23 -0.22 14.48
CA CYS A 118 9.59 -1.52 14.72
C CYS A 118 9.25 -2.27 13.42
N SER A 119 9.17 -1.54 12.32
CA SER A 119 8.75 -2.05 11.01
C SER A 119 9.14 -1.10 9.89
N GLN A 120 9.07 -1.60 8.64
CA GLN A 120 9.30 -0.81 7.44
C GLN A 120 8.61 -1.43 6.21
N CYS A 121 7.86 -0.61 5.48
CA CYS A 121 7.34 -0.92 4.15
C CYS A 121 8.15 -0.22 3.05
N VAL A 122 8.62 -0.99 2.07
CA VAL A 122 9.37 -0.49 0.92
C VAL A 122 8.64 -0.85 -0.38
N GLY A 123 7.81 0.06 -0.88
CA GLY A 123 7.00 -0.15 -2.09
C GLY A 123 7.79 -0.56 -3.32
N ALA A 124 8.94 0.07 -3.58
CA ALA A 124 9.80 -0.25 -4.72
C ALA A 124 10.35 -1.69 -4.69
N ARG A 125 10.43 -2.31 -3.50
CA ARG A 125 10.85 -3.70 -3.32
C ARG A 125 9.68 -4.63 -2.99
N LYS A 126 8.46 -4.09 -2.88
CA LYS A 126 7.27 -4.80 -2.38
C LYS A 126 7.58 -5.60 -1.13
N THR A 127 8.25 -4.98 -0.16
CA THR A 127 8.73 -5.67 1.03
C THR A 127 8.14 -5.00 2.27
N ILE A 128 7.60 -5.81 3.17
CA ILE A 128 7.28 -5.44 4.55
C ILE A 128 8.26 -6.19 5.45
N THR A 129 8.95 -5.45 6.31
CA THR A 129 9.87 -5.98 7.31
C THR A 129 9.35 -5.59 8.68
N ILE A 130 9.28 -6.56 9.60
CA ILE A 130 8.88 -6.31 11.00
C ILE A 130 10.01 -6.82 11.90
N ASP A 131 10.34 -6.04 12.92
CA ASP A 131 11.33 -6.44 13.91
C ASP A 131 10.84 -7.67 14.70
N PRO A 132 11.63 -8.77 14.76
CA PRO A 132 11.25 -9.96 15.51
C PRO A 132 10.93 -9.72 16.99
N ALA A 133 11.44 -8.66 17.61
CA ALA A 133 11.10 -8.27 18.97
C ALA A 133 9.59 -8.06 19.16
N GLN A 134 8.89 -7.58 18.12
CA GLN A 134 7.44 -7.38 18.11
C GLN A 134 6.64 -8.69 18.19
N ILE A 135 7.21 -9.81 17.73
CA ILE A 135 6.55 -11.12 17.79
C ILE A 135 6.26 -11.53 19.24
N SER A 136 7.17 -11.18 20.16
CA SER A 136 7.00 -11.47 21.58
C SER A 136 5.95 -10.61 22.27
N ALA A 137 5.50 -9.52 21.62
CA ALA A 137 4.54 -8.56 22.14
C ALA A 137 3.09 -8.83 21.67
N GLY A 138 2.86 -9.75 20.72
CA GLY A 138 1.54 -10.27 20.36
C GLY A 138 0.61 -9.23 19.72
N GLU A 139 -0.09 -8.43 20.54
CA GLU A 139 -1.03 -7.40 20.06
C GLU A 139 -0.31 -6.30 19.27
N ASP A 140 0.94 -5.98 19.64
CA ASP A 140 1.75 -4.99 18.93
C ASP A 140 2.14 -5.47 17.52
N LEU A 141 2.28 -6.78 17.31
CA LEU A 141 2.56 -7.36 15.99
C LEU A 141 1.39 -7.16 15.03
N ASP A 142 0.16 -7.42 15.50
CA ASP A 142 -1.05 -7.28 14.69
C ASP A 142 -1.26 -5.82 14.24
N LEU A 143 -1.07 -4.88 15.18
CA LEU A 143 -1.14 -3.45 14.90
C LEU A 143 -0.07 -3.01 13.90
N THR A 144 1.17 -3.47 14.11
CA THR A 144 2.30 -3.20 13.22
C THR A 144 2.04 -3.72 11.81
N LEU A 145 1.56 -4.95 11.68
CA LEU A 145 1.25 -5.50 10.37
C LEU A 145 0.15 -4.72 9.67
N LEU A 146 -0.96 -4.40 10.36
CA LEU A 146 -2.05 -3.63 9.77
C LEU A 146 -1.60 -2.27 9.25
N HIS A 147 -0.77 -1.55 10.02
CA HIS A 147 -0.21 -0.27 9.61
C HIS A 147 0.67 -0.39 8.36
N GLU A 148 1.60 -1.35 8.32
CA GLU A 148 2.46 -1.57 7.16
C GLU A 148 1.66 -2.01 5.91
N LEU A 149 0.54 -2.71 6.11
CA LEU A 149 -0.38 -3.03 5.02
C LEU A 149 -1.02 -1.79 4.42
N ILE A 150 -1.35 -0.76 5.21
CA ILE A 150 -1.85 0.51 4.67
C ILE A 150 -0.81 1.10 3.70
N HIS A 151 0.45 1.20 4.13
CA HIS A 151 1.54 1.65 3.25
C HIS A 151 1.66 0.78 1.98
N ALA A 152 1.56 -0.53 2.12
CA ALA A 152 1.63 -1.43 0.98
C ALA A 152 0.51 -1.13 -0.02
N PHE A 153 -0.74 -0.99 0.43
CA PHE A 153 -1.85 -0.61 -0.45
C PHE A 153 -1.68 0.77 -1.06
N GLU A 154 -1.14 1.76 -0.33
CA GLU A 154 -0.81 3.05 -0.91
C GLU A 154 0.26 2.97 -2.01
N PHE A 155 1.24 2.07 -1.90
CA PHE A 155 2.21 1.84 -2.97
C PHE A 155 1.61 1.10 -4.17
N ILE A 156 0.66 0.20 -3.92
CA ILE A 156 0.01 -0.61 -4.96
C ILE A 156 -0.98 0.23 -5.76
N MET A 157 -1.78 1.08 -5.12
CA MET A 157 -2.88 1.78 -5.77
C MET A 157 -2.42 2.94 -6.68
N PRO A 158 -3.06 3.15 -7.84
CA PRO A 158 -2.90 4.38 -8.63
C PRO A 158 -3.50 5.59 -7.92
N ASP A 159 -2.96 6.78 -8.16
CA ASP A 159 -3.37 8.00 -7.46
C ASP A 159 -4.86 8.34 -7.59
N THR A 160 -5.47 8.07 -8.75
CA THR A 160 -6.92 8.26 -8.95
C THR A 160 -7.74 7.36 -8.02
N HIS A 161 -7.31 6.13 -7.80
CA HIS A 161 -7.96 5.20 -6.88
C HIS A 161 -7.73 5.61 -5.43
N LYS A 162 -6.52 6.09 -5.07
CA LYS A 162 -6.26 6.65 -3.73
C LYS A 162 -7.23 7.77 -3.42
N GLN A 163 -7.32 8.77 -4.29
CA GLN A 163 -8.24 9.91 -4.12
C GLN A 163 -9.69 9.46 -3.94
N TYR A 164 -10.13 8.50 -4.75
CA TYR A 164 -11.47 7.95 -4.63
C TYR A 164 -11.69 7.27 -3.28
N VAL A 165 -10.81 6.35 -2.87
CA VAL A 165 -10.93 5.64 -1.60
C VAL A 165 -10.86 6.60 -0.41
N THR A 166 -9.97 7.60 -0.45
CA THR A 166 -9.90 8.68 0.55
C THR A 166 -11.23 9.39 0.72
N LEU A 167 -11.87 9.80 -0.39
CA LEU A 167 -13.17 10.47 -0.34
C LEU A 167 -14.25 9.55 0.27
N ARG A 168 -14.27 8.27 -0.13
CA ARG A 168 -15.26 7.31 0.38
C ARG A 168 -15.06 7.00 1.85
N LEU A 169 -13.82 6.87 2.31
CA LEU A 169 -13.49 6.71 3.72
C LEU A 169 -13.89 7.94 4.53
N PHE A 170 -13.60 9.15 4.03
CA PHE A 170 -14.02 10.38 4.69
C PHE A 170 -15.55 10.43 4.86
N GLN A 171 -16.31 10.18 3.79
CA GLN A 171 -17.77 10.15 3.83
C GLN A 171 -18.33 9.10 4.81
N LYS A 172 -17.64 7.96 4.93
CA LYS A 172 -17.99 6.88 5.88
C LYS A 172 -17.72 7.30 7.32
N LEU A 173 -16.58 7.94 7.58
CA LEU A 173 -16.08 8.22 8.92
C LEU A 173 -16.60 9.53 9.52
N GLU A 174 -16.91 10.54 8.71
CA GLU A 174 -17.42 11.84 9.16
C GLU A 174 -18.59 11.72 10.15
N PRO A 175 -19.65 10.92 9.89
CA PRO A 175 -20.74 10.78 10.86
C PRO A 175 -20.40 9.92 12.08
N LEU A 176 -19.30 9.17 12.05
CA LEU A 176 -18.91 8.21 13.09
C LEU A 176 -17.88 8.77 14.07
N ILE A 177 -17.06 9.72 13.63
CA ILE A 177 -15.96 10.29 14.41
C ILE A 177 -16.23 11.79 14.63
N PRO A 178 -16.70 12.20 15.82
CA PRO A 178 -16.84 13.60 16.16
C PRO A 178 -15.51 14.36 16.03
N GLY A 179 -15.52 15.51 15.36
CA GLY A 179 -14.32 16.32 15.16
C GLY A 179 -13.32 15.72 14.17
N LEU A 180 -13.75 14.84 13.25
CA LEU A 180 -12.85 14.24 12.25
C LEU A 180 -12.06 15.29 11.45
N LEU A 181 -12.70 16.40 11.06
CA LEU A 181 -12.03 17.49 10.34
C LEU A 181 -10.91 18.11 11.18
N ASP A 182 -11.14 18.38 12.46
CA ASP A 182 -10.12 18.95 13.35
C ASP A 182 -8.90 18.02 13.47
N LYS A 183 -9.14 16.69 13.51
CA LYS A 183 -8.07 15.68 13.54
C LYS A 183 -7.28 15.63 12.22
N ILE A 184 -7.97 15.71 11.09
CA ILE A 184 -7.32 15.80 9.77
C ILE A 184 -6.46 17.07 9.69
N GLU A 185 -6.98 18.21 10.14
CA GLU A 185 -6.23 19.47 10.15
C GLU A 185 -4.99 19.37 11.06
N ALA A 186 -5.14 18.80 12.25
CA ALA A 186 -4.02 18.58 13.17
C ALA A 186 -2.93 17.71 12.55
N ASP A 187 -3.28 16.58 11.94
CA ASP A 187 -2.35 15.69 11.25
C ASP A 187 -1.61 16.41 10.11
N LEU A 188 -2.33 17.13 9.26
CA LEU A 188 -1.74 17.92 8.17
C LEU A 188 -0.76 19.00 8.68
N HIS A 189 -1.01 19.56 9.86
CA HIS A 189 -0.13 20.55 10.49
C HIS A 189 1.13 19.96 11.10
N THR A 190 1.14 18.68 11.47
CA THR A 190 2.30 18.01 12.07
C THR A 190 3.42 17.72 11.08
N GLN A 191 3.18 17.91 9.77
CA GLN A 191 4.13 17.62 8.69
C GLN A 191 4.69 16.20 8.76
N SER A 192 3.89 15.21 9.17
CA SER A 192 4.25 13.81 9.00
C SER A 192 4.46 13.55 7.51
N SER A 193 5.71 13.46 7.06
CA SER A 193 6.03 13.18 5.66
C SER A 193 5.78 11.72 5.28
N GLU A 194 5.46 10.89 6.26
CA GLU A 194 5.34 9.43 6.11
C GLU A 194 3.89 8.99 5.88
N HIS A 195 2.90 9.70 6.44
CA HIS A 195 1.49 9.35 6.32
C HIS A 195 0.71 10.31 5.43
N THR A 196 -0.11 9.76 4.53
CA THR A 196 -1.05 10.56 3.73
C THR A 196 -2.41 10.65 4.43
N LEU A 197 -3.30 11.51 3.91
CA LEU A 197 -4.70 11.54 4.37
C LEU A 197 -5.42 10.19 4.17
N LEU A 198 -5.08 9.45 3.11
CA LEU A 198 -5.62 8.09 2.92
C LEU A 198 -5.17 7.17 4.04
N PHE A 199 -3.90 7.26 4.41
CA PHE A 199 -3.33 6.51 5.51
C PHE A 199 -4.10 6.76 6.81
N LEU A 200 -4.21 8.03 7.22
CA LEU A 200 -4.95 8.45 8.41
C LEU A 200 -6.37 7.90 8.45
N LEU A 201 -7.14 8.13 7.39
CA LEU A 201 -8.53 7.69 7.33
C LEU A 201 -8.64 6.17 7.36
N LYS A 202 -7.70 5.47 6.71
CA LYS A 202 -7.71 4.00 6.74
C LYS A 202 -7.38 3.47 8.13
N SER A 203 -6.41 4.06 8.84
CA SER A 203 -6.11 3.70 10.23
C SER A 203 -7.33 3.88 11.14
N LEU A 204 -8.03 5.01 11.00
CA LEU A 204 -9.26 5.30 11.76
C LEU A 204 -10.41 4.32 11.47
N ASP A 205 -10.59 3.94 10.20
CA ASP A 205 -11.55 2.91 9.81
C ASP A 205 -11.24 1.58 10.49
N LEU A 206 -9.97 1.17 10.48
CA LEU A 206 -9.55 -0.07 11.13
C LEU A 206 -9.70 -0.01 12.65
N ASP A 207 -9.36 1.10 13.30
CA ASP A 207 -9.54 1.29 14.74
C ASP A 207 -11.02 1.08 15.12
N LEU A 208 -11.96 1.69 14.39
CA LEU A 208 -13.39 1.50 14.63
C LEU A 208 -13.82 0.04 14.42
N ARG A 209 -13.37 -0.61 13.35
CA ARG A 209 -13.74 -2.00 13.02
C ARG A 209 -13.21 -3.00 14.05
N LEU A 210 -12.06 -2.71 14.63
CA LEU A 210 -11.41 -3.53 15.66
C LEU A 210 -11.80 -3.14 17.09
N ASN A 211 -12.71 -2.17 17.25
CA ASN A 211 -13.10 -1.61 18.54
C ASN A 211 -11.90 -1.10 19.37
N LYS A 212 -10.95 -0.44 18.71
CA LYS A 212 -9.78 0.20 19.32
C LYS A 212 -10.00 1.71 19.48
N PRO A 213 -9.29 2.36 20.43
CA PRO A 213 -9.24 3.81 20.48
C PRO A 213 -8.73 4.41 19.15
N PRO A 214 -9.27 5.55 18.68
CA PRO A 214 -8.76 6.23 17.50
C PRO A 214 -7.26 6.55 17.61
N GLY A 215 -6.51 6.31 16.55
CA GLY A 215 -5.07 6.56 16.46
C GLY A 215 -4.20 5.36 16.87
N THR A 216 -4.80 4.23 17.25
CA THR A 216 -4.06 3.04 17.71
C THR A 216 -3.25 2.43 16.57
N ILE A 217 -3.87 2.19 15.41
CA ILE A 217 -3.15 1.70 14.22
C ILE A 217 -2.23 2.75 13.63
N TYR A 218 -2.65 4.02 13.64
CA TYR A 218 -1.84 5.11 13.09
C TYR A 218 -0.47 5.23 13.78
N SER A 219 -0.43 5.04 15.10
CA SER A 219 0.76 5.23 15.93
C SER A 219 1.48 3.94 16.34
N HIS A 220 0.94 2.77 15.99
CA HIS A 220 1.34 1.47 16.55
C HIS A 220 1.26 1.38 18.08
N ASN A 221 0.45 2.22 18.73
CA ASN A 221 0.49 2.37 20.19
C ASN A 221 -0.91 2.38 20.81
N ILE A 222 -1.11 1.49 21.77
CA ILE A 222 -2.36 1.35 22.54
C ILE A 222 -2.41 2.39 23.69
N GLY A 223 -1.26 2.95 24.07
CA GLY A 223 -1.06 3.73 25.30
C GLY A 223 -1.27 5.23 25.21
N ASN A 224 -1.56 5.80 24.03
CA ASN A 224 -1.75 7.25 23.91
C ASN A 224 -2.84 7.62 22.87
N PRO A 225 -4.13 7.63 23.26
CA PRO A 225 -5.24 7.93 22.36
C PRO A 225 -5.29 9.39 21.87
N ASP A 226 -4.40 10.25 22.36
CA ASP A 226 -4.32 11.67 22.02
C ASP A 226 -3.39 11.98 20.83
N LEU A 227 -2.88 10.95 20.13
CA LEU A 227 -2.04 11.12 18.93
C LEU A 227 -2.83 11.40 17.63
N LEU A 228 -4.10 11.80 17.76
CA LEU A 228 -4.89 12.42 16.68
C LEU A 228 -5.51 13.74 17.13
#